data_AF-A0A3E1ER61-F1
#
_entry.id   AF-A0A3E1ER61-F1
#
_cell.length_a   1.000
_cell.length_b   1.000
_cell.length_c   1.000
_cell.angle_alpha   90.00
_cell.angle_beta   90.00
_cell.angle_gamma   90.00
#
_symmetry.space_group_name_H-M   'P 1'
#
loop_
_entity.id
_entity.type
_entity.pdbx_description
1 polymer ?
#
loop_
_entity_poly.entity_id
_entity_poly.type
_entity_poly.pdbx_seq_one_letter_code
_entity_poly.pdbx_strand_id
1 'polypeptide(L)'
;MVVAGVVLRVSAVEWAVLVLAMGLVVTAEVLNTAVERLADRVSGEREEAIRVVKDAAAGAVLVAAVAAVGVGLGVFGPKLWALRWWG
;
A
#
# COMPACT_ATOMS: atom_id res chain seq x y z
N MET A 1 -0.37 -7.28 -7.72
CA MET A 1 -1.41 -6.66 -8.57
C MET A 1 -1.09 -6.75 -10.06
N VAL A 2 0.16 -6.51 -10.48
CA VAL A 2 0.55 -6.47 -11.90
C VAL A 2 0.16 -7.73 -12.69
N VAL A 3 0.58 -8.92 -12.24
CA VAL A 3 0.27 -10.18 -12.95
C VAL A 3 -1.24 -10.41 -13.07
N ALA A 4 -1.99 -10.21 -11.97
CA ALA A 4 -3.45 -10.31 -11.98
C ALA A 4 -4.11 -9.31 -12.94
N GLY A 5 -3.61 -8.08 -13.01
CA GLY A 5 -4.08 -7.05 -13.95
C GLY A 5 -3.92 -7.45 -15.41
N VAL A 6 -2.78 -8.05 -15.76
CA VAL A 6 -2.51 -8.55 -17.12
C VAL A 6 -3.42 -9.74 -17.46
N VAL A 7 -3.50 -10.73 -16.56
CA VAL A 7 -4.30 -11.95 -16.78
C VAL A 7 -5.80 -11.63 -16.92
N LEU A 8 -6.32 -10.73 -16.09
CA LEU A 8 -7.74 -10.35 -16.07
C LEU A 8 -8.09 -9.25 -17.07
N ARG A 9 -7.15 -8.83 -17.94
CA ARG A 9 -7.33 -7.80 -18.97
C ARG A 9 -8.03 -6.55 -18.42
N VAL A 10 -7.48 -5.99 -17.35
CA VAL A 10 -8.04 -4.78 -16.72
C VAL A 10 -7.88 -3.57 -17.64
N SER A 11 -8.88 -2.70 -17.64
CA SER A 11 -8.96 -1.49 -18.45
C SER A 11 -7.91 -0.45 -18.05
N ALA A 12 -7.68 0.55 -18.90
CA ALA A 12 -6.71 1.62 -18.63
C ALA A 12 -7.02 2.38 -17.33
N VAL A 13 -8.31 2.60 -17.02
CA VAL A 13 -8.73 3.28 -15.78
C VAL A 13 -8.46 2.38 -14.56
N GLU A 14 -8.78 1.09 -14.64
CA GLU A 14 -8.48 0.13 -13.57
C GLU A 14 -6.96 0.03 -13.33
N TRP A 15 -6.15 0.06 -14.39
CA TRP A 15 -4.69 0.14 -14.28
C TRP A 15 -4.23 1.42 -13.58
N ALA A 16 -4.79 2.58 -13.92
CA ALA A 16 -4.44 3.83 -13.27
C ALA A 16 -4.70 3.76 -11.75
N VAL A 17 -5.85 3.21 -11.34
CA VAL A 17 -6.20 3.04 -9.93
C VAL A 17 -5.26 2.05 -9.23
N LEU A 18 -4.92 0.91 -9.86
CA LEU A 18 -3.96 -0.05 -9.31
C LEU A 18 -2.56 0.54 -9.17
N VAL A 19 -2.10 1.33 -10.14
CA VAL A 19 -0.80 2.01 -10.10
C VAL A 19 -0.77 3.04 -8.98
N LEU A 20 -1.84 3.83 -8.81
CA LEU A 20 -1.95 4.78 -7.71
C LEU A 20 -1.94 4.08 -6.35
N ALA A 21 -2.65 2.95 -6.22
CA ALA A 21 -2.65 2.17 -4.99
C ALA A 21 -1.26 1.60 -4.64
N MET A 22 -0.55 1.01 -5.61
CA MET A 22 0.82 0.53 -5.42
C MET A 22 1.79 1.68 -5.12
N GLY A 23 1.66 2.79 -5.85
CA GLY A 23 2.47 3.99 -5.66
C GLY A 23 2.30 4.60 -4.26
N LEU A 24 1.07 4.59 -3.72
CA LEU A 24 0.80 5.04 -2.36
C LEU A 24 1.51 4.18 -1.31
N VAL A 25 1.48 2.85 -1.44
CA VAL A 25 2.18 1.94 -0.52
C VAL A 25 3.69 2.17 -0.56
N VAL A 26 4.27 2.26 -1.77
CA VAL A 26 5.71 2.52 -1.92
C VAL A 26 6.09 3.89 -1.35
N THR A 27 5.26 4.91 -1.56
CA THR A 27 5.49 6.25 -1.01
C THR A 27 5.43 6.22 0.52
N ALA A 28 4.44 5.55 1.10
CA ALA A 28 4.32 5.40 2.55
C ALA A 28 5.54 4.68 3.14
N GLU A 29 6.02 3.61 2.49
CA GLU A 29 7.21 2.87 2.93
C GLU A 29 8.47 3.73 2.91
N VAL A 30 8.69 4.48 1.81
CA VAL A 30 9.83 5.40 1.69
C VAL A 30 9.78 6.49 2.75
N LEU A 31 8.60 7.03 3.04
CA LEU A 31 8.41 8.00 4.11
C LEU A 31 8.66 7.37 5.49
N ASN A 32 8.21 6.14 5.74
CA ASN A 32 8.49 5.41 6.97
C ASN A 32 10.01 5.28 7.18
N THR A 33 10.75 4.81 6.17
CA THR A 33 12.22 4.70 6.28
C THR A 33 12.90 6.06 6.46
N ALA A 34 12.38 7.13 5.84
CA ALA A 34 12.91 8.48 6.03
C ALA A 34 12.70 8.97 7.48
N VAL A 35 11.51 8.72 8.04
CA VAL A 35 11.18 9.03 9.44
C VAL A 35 12.03 8.21 10.41
N GLU A 36 12.20 6.91 10.16
CA GLU A 36 13.07 6.05 10.98
C GLU A 36 14.51 6.58 11.03
N ARG A 37 15.09 6.91 9.87
CA ARG A 37 16.47 7.45 9.80
C ARG A 37 16.59 8.82 10.47
N LEU A 38 15.60 9.68 10.30
CA LEU A 38 15.58 10.97 10.97
C LEU A 38 15.50 10.78 12.50
N ALA A 39 14.61 9.90 12.96
CA ALA A 39 14.42 9.57 14.35
C ALA A 39 15.71 9.01 14.98
N ASP A 40 16.39 8.07 14.32
CA ASP A 40 17.68 7.53 14.78
C ASP A 40 18.78 8.60 14.85
N ARG A 41 18.69 9.65 14.02
CA ARG A 41 19.68 10.73 14.03
C ARG A 41 19.47 11.72 15.18
N VAL A 42 18.23 11.90 15.61
CA VAL A 42 17.82 12.88 16.64
C VAL A 42 17.57 12.26 18.01
N SER A 43 17.71 10.94 18.15
CA SER A 43 17.50 10.21 19.39
C SER A 43 18.56 10.54 20.44
N GLY A 44 18.22 11.47 21.34
CA GLY A 44 18.85 11.68 22.66
C GLY A 44 17.97 11.10 23.77
N GLU A 45 17.77 11.84 24.87
CA GLU A 45 16.99 11.42 26.07
C GLU A 45 15.46 11.24 25.85
N ARG A 46 14.95 11.32 24.61
CA ARG A 46 13.51 11.26 24.28
C ARG A 46 13.12 9.98 23.54
N GLU A 47 13.54 8.83 24.05
CA GLU A 47 13.25 7.53 23.42
C GLU A 47 11.74 7.27 23.25
N GLU A 48 10.92 7.65 24.23
CA GLU A 48 9.47 7.39 24.19
C GLU A 48 8.77 8.21 23.08
N ALA A 49 9.11 9.49 22.92
CA ALA A 49 8.55 10.32 21.86
C ALA A 49 8.94 9.80 20.46
N ILE A 50 10.17 9.31 20.30
CA ILE A 50 10.65 8.73 19.05
C ILE A 50 9.92 7.42 18.73
N ARG A 51 9.67 6.60 19.75
CA ARG A 51 8.91 5.36 19.58
C ARG A 51 7.51 5.64 19.03
N VAL A 52 6.80 6.64 19.57
CA VAL A 52 5.47 7.03 19.08
C VAL A 52 5.50 7.46 17.61
N VAL A 53 6.52 8.21 17.20
CA VAL A 53 6.68 8.65 15.80
C VAL A 53 6.93 7.46 14.87
N LYS A 54 7.79 6.51 15.27
CA LYS A 54 8.06 5.29 14.49
C LYS A 54 6.81 4.42 14.37
N ASP A 55 6.10 4.22 15.47
CA ASP A 55 4.85 3.44 15.48
C ASP A 55 3.78 4.07 14.57
N ALA A 56 3.67 5.41 14.59
CA ALA A 56 2.76 6.14 13.71
C ALA A 56 3.14 6.01 12.23
N ALA A 57 4.42 6.07 11.89
CA ALA A 57 4.92 5.92 10.53
C ALA A 57 4.67 4.50 9.99
N ALA A 58 4.94 3.47 10.79
CA ALA A 58 4.60 2.08 10.47
C ALA A 58 3.07 1.89 10.32
N GLY A 59 2.28 2.54 11.16
CA GLY A 59 0.82 2.58 11.05
C GLY A 59 0.33 3.17 9.72
N ALA A 60 0.99 4.22 9.21
CA ALA A 60 0.65 4.80 7.91
C ALA A 60 0.91 3.83 6.75
N VAL A 61 2.01 3.07 6.80
CA VAL A 61 2.29 2.00 5.82
C VAL A 61 1.18 0.94 5.84
N LEU A 62 0.77 0.50 7.03
CA LEU A 62 -0.29 -0.50 7.18
C LEU A 62 -1.62 -0.01 6.57
N VAL A 63 -2.00 1.25 6.83
CA VAL A 63 -3.21 1.85 6.26
C VAL A 63 -3.13 1.89 4.73
N ALA A 64 -1.99 2.31 4.17
CA ALA A 64 -1.78 2.30 2.72
C ALA A 64 -1.88 0.89 2.13
N ALA A 65 -1.31 -0.12 2.81
CA ALA A 65 -1.36 -1.51 2.37
C ALA A 65 -2.79 -2.07 2.38
N VAL A 66 -3.57 -1.80 3.44
CA VAL A 66 -4.98 -2.19 3.54
C VAL A 66 -5.81 -1.52 2.45
N ALA A 67 -5.60 -0.21 2.22
CA ALA A 67 -6.28 0.51 1.14
C ALA A 67 -5.96 -0.10 -0.24
N ALA A 68 -4.69 -0.46 -0.48
CA ALA A 68 -4.28 -1.12 -1.71
C ALA A 68 -4.97 -2.49 -1.87
N VAL A 69 -5.06 -3.30 -0.81
CA VAL A 69 -5.83 -4.55 -0.84
C VAL A 69 -7.29 -4.30 -1.21
N GLY A 70 -7.93 -3.28 -0.61
CA GLY A 70 -9.31 -2.90 -0.95
C GLY A 70 -9.48 -2.55 -2.43
N VAL A 71 -8.56 -1.76 -2.99
CA VAL A 71 -8.53 -1.45 -4.43
C VAL A 71 -8.37 -2.72 -5.27
N GLY A 72 -7.43 -3.60 -4.90
CA GLY A 72 -7.22 -4.86 -5.60
C GLY A 72 -8.46 -5.75 -5.60
N LEU A 73 -9.16 -5.84 -4.48
CA LEU A 73 -10.43 -6.58 -4.38
C LEU A 73 -11.54 -5.94 -5.23
N GLY A 74 -11.64 -4.60 -5.24
CA GLY A 74 -12.61 -3.89 -6.07
C GLY A 74 -12.40 -4.08 -7.56
N VAL A 75 -11.14 -4.10 -8.02
CA VAL A 75 -10.80 -4.26 -9.44
C VAL A 75 -10.84 -5.73 -9.88
N PHE A 76 -10.27 -6.65 -9.08
CA PHE A 76 -10.16 -8.05 -9.47
C PHE A 76 -11.37 -8.90 -9.08
N GLY A 77 -12.08 -8.56 -8.00
CA GLY A 77 -13.21 -9.33 -7.47
C GLY A 77 -14.30 -9.61 -8.50
N PRO A 78 -14.85 -8.59 -9.19
CA PRO A 78 -15.88 -8.78 -10.21
C PRO A 78 -15.41 -9.66 -11.37
N LYS A 79 -14.15 -9.50 -11.80
CA LYS A 79 -13.56 -10.26 -12.93
C LYS A 79 -13.33 -11.72 -12.56
N LEU A 80 -12.88 -12.00 -11.33
CA LEU A 80 -12.72 -13.35 -10.82
C LEU A 80 -14.06 -14.05 -10.64
N TRP A 81 -15.08 -13.33 -10.17
CA TRP A 81 -16.45 -13.87 -10.06
C TRP A 81 -17.02 -14.24 -11.44
N ALA A 82 -16.86 -13.35 -12.43
CA ALA A 82 -17.31 -13.61 -13.79
C ALA A 82 -16.58 -14.81 -14.43
N LEU A 83 -15.27 -14.94 -14.23
CA LEU A 83 -14.48 -16.08 -14.72
C LEU A 83 -14.94 -17.40 -14.10
N ARG A 84 -15.31 -17.39 -12.81
CA ARG A 84 -15.73 -18.58 -12.07
C ARG A 84 -17.12 -19.09 -12.47
N TRP A 85 -17.96 -18.25 -13.07
CA TRP A 85 -19.28 -18.65 -13.58
C TRP A 85 -19.25 -19.17 -15.04
N TRP A 86 -18.12 -18.99 -15.73
CA TRP A 86 -17.92 -19.45 -17.12
C TRP A 86 -17.19 -20.80 -17.21
N GLY A 87 -16.98 -21.48 -16.08
CA GLY A 87 -16.30 -22.78 -15.98
C GLY A 87 -17.24 -23.89 -15.54
#